data_AF-D6PJH3-F1
#
_entry.id   AF-D6PJH3-F1
#
_cell.length_a   1.000
_cell.length_b   1.000
_cell.length_c   1.000
_cell.angle_alpha   90.00
_cell.angle_beta   90.00
_cell.angle_gamma   90.00
#
_symmetry.space_group_name_H-M   'P 1'
#
loop_
_entity.id
_entity.type
_entity.pdbx_description
1 polymer ?
#
loop_
_entity_poly.entity_id
_entity_poly.type
_entity_poly.pdbx_seq_one_letter_code
_entity_poly.pdbx_strand_id
1 'polypeptide(L)'
;MKGKYYEDLKLGSKLTPQQQKAVSFFDRYNKEQEQAQELQQKAKTVFNKETDRVFNEDFKGFDFKVGDKKYRYNVKDMQDVKEDQSDFVTYLKPWISKDNTLQNASDYHKTLFAGKNADAIANHFYEQGKADAIKNMTSQAKNINMDARKTDSGVVNTGGIKVKAISGDDSSKLKFKLKNY
;
A
#
# COMPACT_ATOMS: atom_id res chain seq x y z
N MET A 1 -7.91 -61.50 52.22
CA MET A 1 -7.40 -60.21 51.70
C MET A 1 -6.99 -60.21 50.22
N LYS A 2 -6.85 -61.36 49.54
CA LYS A 2 -6.57 -61.39 48.08
C LYS A 2 -7.80 -61.18 47.17
N GLY A 3 -9.03 -61.28 47.70
CA GLY A 3 -10.27 -61.09 46.93
C GLY A 3 -10.57 -59.62 46.60
N LYS A 4 -10.35 -58.70 47.54
CA LYS A 4 -10.63 -57.26 47.35
C LYS A 4 -9.75 -56.60 46.29
N TYR A 5 -8.51 -57.06 46.13
CA TYR A 5 -7.58 -56.54 45.12
C TYR A 5 -8.03 -56.86 43.68
N TYR A 6 -8.72 -57.99 43.48
CA TYR A 6 -9.31 -58.36 42.18
C TYR A 6 -10.70 -57.78 41.97
N GLU A 7 -11.42 -57.40 43.03
CA GLU A 7 -12.69 -56.68 42.93
C GLU A 7 -12.48 -55.24 42.48
N ASP A 8 -11.45 -54.55 42.98
CA ASP A 8 -11.13 -53.18 42.60
C ASP A 8 -10.63 -53.08 41.14
N LEU A 9 -9.86 -54.08 40.67
CA LEU A 9 -9.48 -54.20 39.26
C LEU A 9 -10.68 -54.53 38.34
N LYS A 10 -11.69 -55.25 38.84
CA LYS A 10 -12.94 -55.52 38.10
C LYS A 10 -13.93 -54.36 38.15
N LEU A 11 -13.90 -53.53 39.20
CA LEU A 11 -14.71 -52.31 39.32
C LEU A 11 -14.25 -51.22 38.36
N GLY A 12 -12.97 -51.20 37.97
CA GLY A 12 -12.46 -50.38 36.85
C GLY A 12 -13.02 -50.74 35.47
N SER A 13 -13.64 -51.93 35.32
CA SER A 13 -14.15 -52.44 34.03
C SER A 13 -15.64 -52.20 33.76
N LYS A 14 -16.39 -51.61 34.72
CA LYS A 14 -17.84 -51.38 34.57
C LYS A 14 -18.19 -49.94 34.21
N LEU A 15 -17.33 -49.26 33.44
CA LEU A 15 -17.77 -48.05 32.77
C LEU A 15 -18.86 -48.44 31.79
N THR A 16 -20.03 -47.81 31.91
CA THR A 16 -21.06 -47.95 30.88
C THR A 16 -20.48 -47.51 29.53
N PRO A 17 -21.02 -47.98 28.40
CA PRO A 17 -20.55 -47.53 27.08
C PRO A 17 -20.52 -46.00 26.93
N GLN A 18 -21.39 -45.28 27.63
CA GLN A 18 -21.38 -43.82 27.67
C GLN A 18 -20.19 -43.26 28.46
N GLN A 19 -19.87 -43.85 29.61
CA GLN A 19 -18.70 -43.43 30.41
C GLN A 19 -17.38 -43.74 29.69
N GLN A 20 -17.28 -44.88 29.01
CA GLN A 20 -16.11 -45.19 28.16
C GLN A 20 -15.97 -44.18 27.02
N LYS A 21 -17.08 -43.81 26.37
CA LYS A 21 -17.08 -42.75 25.36
C LYS A 21 -16.65 -41.41 25.93
N ALA A 22 -17.11 -41.04 27.12
CA ALA A 22 -16.73 -39.78 27.77
C ALA A 22 -15.22 -39.72 28.08
N VAL A 23 -14.65 -40.80 28.63
CA VAL A 23 -13.19 -40.91 28.85
C VAL A 23 -12.44 -40.79 27.52
N SER A 24 -12.85 -41.56 26.50
CA SER A 24 -12.21 -41.51 25.19
C SER A 24 -12.31 -40.15 24.49
N PHE A 25 -13.40 -39.41 24.75
CA PHE A 25 -13.59 -38.05 24.25
C PHE A 25 -12.67 -37.07 24.99
N PHE A 26 -12.60 -37.16 26.32
CA PHE A 26 -11.74 -36.30 27.13
C PHE A 26 -10.26 -36.50 26.80
N ASP A 27 -9.80 -37.75 26.68
CA ASP A 27 -8.41 -38.05 26.31
C ASP A 27 -8.06 -37.51 24.92
N ARG A 28 -8.98 -37.67 23.95
CA ARG A 28 -8.81 -37.15 22.60
C ARG A 28 -8.81 -35.63 22.59
N TYR A 29 -9.76 -35.00 23.28
CA TYR A 29 -9.85 -33.56 23.42
C TYR A 29 -8.56 -33.00 24.03
N ASN A 30 -8.05 -33.58 25.12
CA ASN A 30 -6.80 -33.13 25.73
C ASN A 30 -5.62 -33.24 24.76
N LYS A 31 -5.52 -34.36 24.04
CA LYS A 31 -4.45 -34.54 23.04
C LYS A 31 -4.57 -33.54 21.89
N GLU A 32 -5.78 -33.31 21.38
CA GLU A 32 -6.05 -32.32 20.33
C GLU A 32 -5.75 -30.89 20.83
N GLN A 33 -6.07 -30.58 22.08
CA GLN A 33 -5.75 -29.29 22.71
C GLN A 33 -4.24 -29.11 22.88
N GLU A 34 -3.52 -30.12 23.35
CA GLU A 34 -2.06 -30.09 23.48
C GLU A 34 -1.39 -29.85 22.12
N GLN A 35 -1.81 -30.60 21.09
CA GLN A 35 -1.31 -30.42 19.73
C GLN A 35 -1.62 -29.03 19.16
N ALA A 36 -2.83 -28.52 19.41
CA ALA A 36 -3.20 -27.17 19.00
C ALA A 36 -2.37 -26.09 19.70
N GLN A 37 -2.10 -26.26 21.01
CA GLN A 37 -1.25 -25.36 21.78
C GLN A 37 0.21 -25.38 21.31
N GLU A 38 0.78 -26.56 21.07
CA GLU A 38 2.13 -26.70 20.52
C GLU A 38 2.26 -26.01 19.16
N LEU A 39 1.28 -26.22 18.27
CA LEU A 39 1.24 -25.59 16.96
C LEU A 39 1.16 -24.06 17.08
N GLN A 40 0.30 -23.55 17.97
CA GLN A 40 0.15 -22.12 18.21
C GLN A 40 1.44 -21.50 18.78
N GLN A 41 2.09 -22.17 19.76
CA GLN A 41 3.36 -21.72 20.33
C GLN A 41 4.49 -21.72 19.30
N LYS A 42 4.55 -22.75 18.46
CA LYS A 42 5.52 -22.81 17.35
C LYS A 42 5.28 -21.69 16.35
N ALA A 43 4.03 -21.47 15.93
CA ALA A 43 3.66 -20.39 15.02
C ALA A 43 4.05 -19.01 15.60
N LYS A 44 3.74 -18.76 16.88
CA LYS A 44 4.10 -17.52 17.58
C LYS A 44 5.62 -17.33 17.67
N THR A 45 6.36 -18.38 18.04
CA THR A 45 7.83 -18.32 18.13
C THR A 45 8.46 -18.01 16.78
N VAL A 46 8.02 -18.70 15.72
CA VAL A 46 8.51 -18.46 14.36
C VAL A 46 8.17 -17.05 13.90
N PHE A 47 6.92 -16.61 14.13
CA PHE A 47 6.48 -15.25 13.79
C PHE A 47 7.36 -14.20 14.47
N ASN A 48 7.52 -14.26 15.80
CA ASN A 48 8.36 -13.31 16.53
C ASN A 48 9.79 -13.27 16.01
N LYS A 49 10.38 -14.45 15.75
CA LYS A 49 11.74 -14.55 15.21
C LYS A 49 11.86 -13.92 13.82
N GLU A 50 10.89 -14.13 12.94
CA GLU A 50 10.90 -13.52 11.60
C GLU A 50 10.68 -12.01 11.66
N THR A 51 9.82 -11.54 12.56
CA THR A 51 9.64 -10.13 12.85
C THR A 51 10.94 -9.49 13.34
N ASP A 52 11.62 -10.10 14.31
CA ASP A 52 12.93 -9.64 14.81
C ASP A 52 14.00 -9.62 13.70
N ARG A 53 13.94 -10.57 12.76
CA ARG A 53 14.86 -10.62 11.63
C ARG A 53 14.68 -9.44 10.68
N VAL A 54 13.44 -9.00 10.46
CA VAL A 54 13.14 -7.83 9.62
C VAL A 54 13.49 -6.54 10.36
N PHE A 55 13.03 -6.42 11.60
CA PHE A 55 13.19 -5.24 12.45
C PHE A 55 14.46 -5.34 13.29
N ASN A 56 15.60 -5.38 12.60
CA ASN A 56 16.93 -5.37 13.18
C ASN A 56 17.56 -3.96 13.14
N GLU A 57 18.79 -3.82 13.64
CA GLU A 57 19.52 -2.53 13.69
C GLU A 57 19.78 -1.90 12.30
N ASP A 58 19.83 -2.72 11.24
CA ASP A 58 20.03 -2.27 9.86
C ASP A 58 18.73 -1.90 9.14
N PHE A 59 17.57 -2.11 9.77
CA PHE A 59 16.28 -1.77 9.18
C PHE A 59 16.12 -0.25 9.06
N LYS A 60 15.94 0.22 7.82
CA LYS A 60 15.74 1.66 7.52
C LYS A 60 14.34 1.98 7.02
N GLY A 61 13.56 0.97 6.68
CA GLY A 61 12.24 1.11 6.06
C GLY A 61 11.96 0.07 4.99
N PHE A 62 10.86 0.25 4.28
CA PHE A 62 10.37 -0.70 3.30
C PHE A 62 10.71 -0.26 1.87
N ASP A 63 11.18 -1.20 1.06
CA ASP A 63 11.46 -0.96 -0.35
C ASP A 63 10.22 -1.27 -1.19
N PHE A 64 9.81 -0.32 -2.01
CA PHE A 64 8.69 -0.44 -2.94
C PHE A 64 9.19 -0.46 -4.36
N LYS A 65 8.65 -1.36 -5.18
CA LYS A 65 8.93 -1.39 -6.62
C LYS A 65 8.00 -0.43 -7.35
N VAL A 66 8.58 0.56 -8.02
CA VAL A 66 7.87 1.59 -8.80
C VAL A 66 8.49 1.65 -10.18
N GLY A 67 7.76 1.17 -11.19
CA GLY A 67 8.26 0.87 -12.52
C GLY A 67 9.47 -0.08 -12.44
N ASP A 68 10.58 0.36 -13.03
CA ASP A 68 11.84 -0.38 -13.05
C ASP A 68 12.76 -0.04 -11.87
N LYS A 69 12.32 0.83 -10.95
CA LYS A 69 13.12 1.33 -9.83
C LYS A 69 12.60 0.81 -8.49
N LYS A 70 13.50 0.80 -7.51
CA LYS A 70 13.14 0.56 -6.10
C LYS A 70 13.29 1.87 -5.33
N TYR A 71 12.28 2.20 -4.54
CA TYR A 71 12.27 3.37 -3.67
C TYR A 71 12.04 2.92 -2.24
N ARG A 72 12.90 3.39 -1.34
CA ARG A 72 12.74 3.13 0.09
C ARG A 72 11.84 4.18 0.72
N TYR A 73 10.79 3.74 1.39
CA TYR A 73 10.07 4.58 2.34
C TYR A 73 10.69 4.39 3.72
N ASN A 74 11.39 5.43 4.20
CA ASN A 74 12.11 5.36 5.47
C ASN A 74 11.14 5.36 6.65
N VAL A 75 11.39 4.47 7.61
CA VAL A 75 10.67 4.41 8.87
C VAL A 75 11.47 5.17 9.92
N LYS A 76 10.84 6.13 10.59
CA LYS A 76 11.49 6.96 11.62
C LYS A 76 11.62 6.24 12.95
N ASP A 77 10.53 5.61 13.39
CA ASP A 77 10.50 4.80 14.60
C ASP A 77 10.26 3.34 14.21
N MET A 78 11.36 2.58 14.23
CA MET A 78 11.30 1.15 13.92
C MET A 78 10.59 0.36 15.02
N GLN A 79 10.73 0.79 16.28
CA GLN A 79 10.21 0.07 17.43
C GLN A 79 8.69 0.18 17.49
N ASP A 80 8.13 1.37 17.25
CA ASP A 80 6.69 1.58 17.16
C ASP A 80 6.07 0.71 16.05
N VAL A 81 6.67 0.73 14.85
CA VAL A 81 6.20 -0.06 13.71
C VAL A 81 6.29 -1.56 14.01
N LYS A 82 7.35 -2.00 14.69
CA LYS A 82 7.52 -3.38 15.10
C LYS A 82 6.45 -3.78 16.12
N GLU A 83 6.16 -2.95 17.11
CA GLU A 83 5.13 -3.23 18.13
C GLU A 83 3.75 -3.37 17.47
N ASP A 84 3.38 -2.42 16.61
CA ASP A 84 2.12 -2.43 15.86
C ASP A 84 1.97 -3.68 14.98
N GLN A 85 3.05 -4.13 14.35
CA GLN A 85 3.03 -5.28 13.44
C GLN A 85 3.25 -6.63 14.14
N SER A 86 3.75 -6.65 15.38
CA SER A 86 4.00 -7.89 16.14
C SER A 86 2.73 -8.49 16.74
N ASP A 87 1.66 -7.70 16.88
CA ASP A 87 0.39 -8.18 17.40
C ASP A 87 -0.73 -7.89 16.40
N PHE A 88 -1.11 -8.92 15.66
CA PHE A 88 -2.21 -8.86 14.70
C PHE A 88 -3.53 -8.44 15.36
N VAL A 89 -3.77 -8.81 16.62
CA VAL A 89 -4.99 -8.38 17.32
C VAL A 89 -4.95 -6.88 17.54
N THR A 90 -3.81 -6.35 17.97
CA THR A 90 -3.61 -4.90 18.12
C THR A 90 -3.72 -4.16 16.80
N TYR A 91 -3.16 -4.71 15.73
CA TYR A 91 -3.33 -4.19 14.38
C TYR A 91 -4.82 -4.09 13.97
N LEU A 92 -5.63 -5.10 14.32
CA LEU A 92 -7.06 -5.12 13.98
C LEU A 92 -7.95 -4.22 14.83
N LYS A 93 -7.52 -3.85 16.05
CA LYS A 93 -8.31 -3.08 17.03
C LYS A 93 -9.06 -1.87 16.43
N PRO A 94 -8.49 -1.05 15.53
CA PRO A 94 -9.20 0.11 14.98
C PRO A 94 -10.50 -0.25 14.26
N TRP A 95 -10.59 -1.47 13.70
CA TRP A 95 -11.75 -1.96 12.95
C TRP A 95 -12.62 -2.94 13.74
N ILE A 96 -12.30 -3.23 15.01
CA ILE A 96 -13.12 -4.11 15.85
C ILE A 96 -13.81 -3.27 16.94
N SER A 97 -15.12 -3.41 17.04
CA SER A 97 -15.94 -2.72 18.04
C SER A 97 -15.81 -3.37 19.43
N LYS A 98 -16.41 -2.73 20.45
CA LYS A 98 -16.40 -3.23 21.83
C LYS A 98 -17.11 -4.58 22.01
N ASP A 99 -18.08 -4.88 21.15
CA ASP A 99 -18.81 -6.15 21.10
C ASP A 99 -18.14 -7.21 20.22
N ASN A 100 -16.88 -6.99 19.83
CA ASN A 100 -16.09 -7.87 18.95
C ASN A 100 -16.71 -8.06 17.55
N THR A 101 -17.43 -7.06 17.05
CA THR A 101 -17.95 -7.05 15.68
C THR A 101 -17.10 -6.13 14.78
N LEU A 102 -17.10 -6.40 13.48
CA LEU A 102 -16.35 -5.57 12.52
C LEU A 102 -17.06 -4.23 12.37
N GLN A 103 -16.37 -3.14 12.72
CA GLN A 103 -16.75 -1.78 12.40
C GLN A 103 -15.88 -1.26 11.25
N ASN A 104 -16.39 -0.30 10.48
CA ASN A 104 -15.64 0.33 9.38
C ASN A 104 -15.07 -0.68 8.37
N ALA A 105 -15.90 -1.66 7.97
CA ALA A 105 -15.49 -2.76 7.08
C ALA A 105 -14.82 -2.29 5.78
N SER A 106 -15.23 -1.14 5.24
CA SER A 106 -14.62 -0.53 4.06
C SER A 106 -13.11 -0.30 4.26
N ASP A 107 -12.73 0.34 5.37
CA ASP A 107 -11.32 0.67 5.64
C ASP A 107 -10.52 -0.57 6.04
N TYR A 108 -11.14 -1.51 6.75
CA TYR A 108 -10.55 -2.81 7.04
C TYR A 108 -10.14 -3.53 5.74
N HIS A 109 -11.08 -3.72 4.82
CA HIS A 109 -10.80 -4.39 3.55
C HIS A 109 -9.87 -3.58 2.65
N LYS A 110 -9.98 -2.25 2.66
CA LYS A 110 -9.04 -1.37 1.94
C LYS A 110 -7.62 -1.54 2.45
N THR A 111 -7.42 -1.65 3.76
CA THR A 111 -6.09 -1.83 4.35
C THR A 111 -5.51 -3.20 4.00
N LEU A 112 -6.31 -4.27 4.08
CA LEU A 112 -5.88 -5.61 3.63
C LEU A 112 -5.52 -5.62 2.14
N PHE A 113 -6.35 -4.96 1.31
CA PHE A 113 -6.08 -4.82 -0.11
C PHE A 113 -4.78 -4.04 -0.35
N ALA A 114 -4.57 -2.95 0.38
CA ALA A 114 -3.36 -2.14 0.27
C ALA A 114 -2.11 -2.91 0.68
N GLY A 115 -2.15 -3.66 1.78
CA GLY A 115 -1.03 -4.51 2.22
C GLY A 115 -0.64 -5.56 1.19
N LYS A 116 -1.61 -6.16 0.49
CA LYS A 116 -1.34 -7.14 -0.58
C LYS A 116 -0.83 -6.51 -1.88
N ASN A 117 -1.15 -5.24 -2.12
CA ASN A 117 -0.90 -4.54 -3.40
C ASN A 117 -0.01 -3.30 -3.25
N ALA A 118 0.84 -3.27 -2.22
CA ALA A 118 1.68 -2.12 -1.85
C ALA A 118 2.47 -1.54 -3.04
N ASP A 119 3.21 -2.40 -3.76
CA ASP A 119 3.99 -2.00 -4.95
C ASP A 119 3.12 -1.49 -6.09
N ALA A 120 2.00 -2.17 -6.36
CA ALA A 120 1.10 -1.79 -7.43
C ALA A 120 0.46 -0.42 -7.18
N ILE A 121 0.07 -0.14 -5.93
CA ILE A 121 -0.47 1.15 -5.51
C ILE A 121 0.61 2.24 -5.62
N ALA A 122 1.83 1.97 -5.16
CA ALA A 122 2.94 2.91 -5.30
C ALA A 122 3.23 3.23 -6.78
N ASN A 123 3.20 2.21 -7.65
CA ASN A 123 3.38 2.38 -9.08
C ASN A 123 2.24 3.19 -9.72
N HIS A 124 0.99 2.90 -9.36
CA HIS A 124 -0.18 3.60 -9.88
C HIS A 124 -0.11 5.11 -9.63
N PHE A 125 0.19 5.53 -8.40
CA PHE A 125 0.29 6.96 -8.07
C PHE A 125 1.52 7.63 -8.69
N TYR A 126 2.61 6.89 -8.87
CA TYR A 126 3.78 7.40 -9.59
C TYR A 126 3.47 7.68 -11.07
N GLU A 127 2.77 6.77 -11.75
CA GLU A 127 2.34 6.94 -13.13
C GLU A 127 1.34 8.09 -13.27
N GLN A 128 0.38 8.22 -12.35
CA GLN A 128 -0.54 9.35 -12.29
C GLN A 128 0.22 10.67 -12.14
N GLY A 129 1.17 10.76 -11.21
CA GLY A 129 1.98 11.96 -11.01
C GLY A 129 2.78 12.35 -12.26
N LYS A 130 3.31 11.36 -13.00
CA LYS A 130 3.95 11.59 -14.31
C LYS A 130 2.98 12.12 -15.35
N ALA A 131 1.79 11.53 -15.45
CA ALA A 131 0.77 11.95 -16.41
C ALA A 131 0.30 13.38 -16.11
N ASP A 132 0.07 13.72 -14.84
CA ASP A 132 -0.32 15.06 -14.42
C ASP A 132 0.77 16.10 -14.67
N ALA A 133 2.04 15.75 -14.44
CA ALA A 133 3.16 16.63 -14.78
C ALA A 133 3.20 16.93 -16.30
N ILE A 134 3.05 15.92 -17.16
CA ILE A 134 3.00 16.10 -18.62
C ILE A 134 1.80 16.97 -19.02
N LYS A 135 0.62 16.74 -18.43
CA LYS A 135 -0.59 17.53 -18.67
C LYS A 135 -0.38 19.00 -18.28
N ASN A 136 0.23 19.26 -17.13
CA ASN A 136 0.55 20.60 -16.64
C ASN A 136 1.60 21.31 -17.52
N MET A 137 2.65 20.59 -17.96
CA MET A 137 3.63 21.16 -18.89
C MET A 137 3.00 21.51 -20.23
N THR A 138 2.11 20.65 -20.74
CA THR A 138 1.42 20.89 -22.02
C THR A 138 0.45 22.06 -21.92
N SER A 139 -0.28 22.19 -20.82
CA SER A 139 -1.18 23.33 -20.60
C SER A 139 -0.39 24.63 -20.45
N GLN A 140 0.70 24.63 -19.68
CA GLN A 140 1.61 25.78 -19.58
C GLN A 140 2.20 26.17 -20.93
N ALA A 141 2.70 25.20 -21.71
CA ALA A 141 3.24 25.44 -23.05
C ALA A 141 2.20 26.05 -24.00
N LYS A 142 0.94 25.61 -23.93
CA LYS A 142 -0.18 26.21 -24.69
C LYS A 142 -0.55 27.61 -24.20
N ASN A 143 -0.22 27.96 -22.96
CA ASN A 143 -0.56 29.23 -22.32
C ASN A 143 0.65 30.19 -22.22
N ILE A 144 1.81 29.84 -22.78
CA ILE A 144 2.90 30.80 -22.97
C ILE A 144 2.39 31.86 -23.94
N ASN A 145 2.39 33.11 -23.49
CA ASN A 145 2.00 34.23 -24.34
C ASN A 145 2.91 34.27 -25.59
N MET A 146 2.37 33.81 -26.71
CA MET A 146 3.01 33.85 -28.02
C MET A 146 3.12 35.27 -28.59
N ASP A 147 2.63 36.30 -27.88
CA ASP A 147 2.82 37.70 -28.27
C ASP A 147 4.31 38.07 -28.38
N ALA A 148 5.20 37.51 -27.54
CA ALA A 148 6.64 37.75 -27.68
C ALA A 148 7.27 37.06 -28.91
N ARG A 149 6.54 36.12 -29.52
CA ARG A 149 6.91 35.44 -30.78
C ARG A 149 6.15 35.96 -32.00
N LYS A 150 5.36 37.04 -31.83
CA LYS A 150 5.22 38.01 -32.91
C LYS A 150 6.57 38.71 -32.99
N THR A 151 7.44 38.16 -33.84
CA THR A 151 8.56 38.91 -34.40
C THR A 151 8.10 40.34 -34.60
N ASP A 152 8.76 41.24 -33.89
CA ASP A 152 8.61 42.68 -33.95
C ASP A 152 7.99 43.10 -35.29
N SER A 153 6.76 43.58 -35.22
CA SER A 153 5.84 43.91 -36.32
C SER A 153 6.50 44.34 -37.64
N GLY A 154 7.09 43.41 -38.39
CA GLY A 154 7.55 43.55 -39.77
C GLY A 154 8.48 44.74 -40.10
N VAL A 155 9.15 45.39 -39.15
CA VAL A 155 10.06 46.51 -39.45
C VAL A 155 11.51 46.05 -39.40
N VAL A 156 12.02 45.63 -40.56
CA VAL A 156 13.46 45.48 -40.78
C VAL A 156 14.04 46.88 -40.98
N ASN A 157 14.81 47.36 -40.00
CA ASN A 157 15.43 48.69 -40.06
C ASN A 157 16.78 48.59 -40.79
N THR A 158 16.75 48.45 -42.12
CA THR A 158 17.95 48.55 -42.96
C THR A 158 18.16 50.00 -43.36
N GLY A 159 19.06 50.71 -42.67
CA GLY A 159 19.67 51.94 -43.19
C GLY A 159 18.71 53.05 -43.65
N GLY A 160 17.82 53.53 -42.76
CA GLY A 160 17.15 54.82 -42.93
C GLY A 160 15.73 54.80 -43.52
N ILE A 161 15.24 53.66 -44.01
CA ILE A 161 13.87 53.57 -44.57
C ILE A 161 13.04 52.60 -43.71
N LYS A 162 12.02 53.13 -43.03
CA LYS A 162 11.00 52.32 -42.32
C LYS A 162 9.86 51.99 -43.28
N VAL A 163 9.72 50.72 -43.65
CA VAL A 163 8.61 50.23 -44.48
C VAL A 163 7.60 49.49 -43.60
N LYS A 164 6.31 49.82 -43.73
CA LYS A 164 5.22 49.11 -43.04
C LYS A 164 4.35 48.39 -44.07
N ALA A 165 4.27 47.07 -43.99
CA ALA A 165 3.34 46.28 -44.78
C ALA A 165 1.92 46.45 -44.22
N ILE A 166 0.96 46.78 -45.08
CA ILE A 166 -0.46 46.84 -44.72
C ILE A 166 -1.11 45.63 -45.38
N SER A 167 -1.59 44.67 -44.58
CA SER A 167 -2.34 43.52 -45.08
C SER A 167 -3.69 44.00 -45.61
N GLY A 168 -3.86 44.01 -46.93
CA GLY A 168 -5.18 44.06 -47.55
C GLY A 168 -5.77 42.66 -47.54
N ASP A 169 -7.05 42.55 -47.20
CA ASP A 169 -7.81 41.30 -47.00
C ASP A 169 -8.07 40.50 -48.28
N ASP A 170 -7.21 40.66 -49.29
CA ASP A 170 -7.33 39.97 -50.57
C ASP A 170 -5.94 39.73 -51.17
N SER A 171 -5.62 38.47 -51.43
CA SER A 171 -4.27 37.95 -51.75
C SER A 171 -3.67 38.44 -53.09
N SER A 172 -4.31 39.39 -53.78
CA SER A 172 -3.97 39.74 -55.15
C SER A 172 -3.26 41.09 -55.33
N LYS A 173 -3.10 41.95 -54.31
CA LYS A 173 -2.37 43.23 -54.47
C LYS A 173 -1.61 43.65 -53.20
N LEU A 174 -0.33 43.29 -53.12
CA LEU A 174 0.60 43.88 -52.15
C LEU A 174 0.72 45.39 -52.40
N LYS A 175 0.36 46.22 -51.41
CA LYS A 175 0.47 47.69 -51.46
C LYS A 175 1.45 48.17 -50.39
N PHE A 176 2.48 48.89 -50.81
CA PHE A 176 3.45 49.53 -49.91
C PHE A 176 3.19 51.04 -49.83
N LYS A 177 3.34 51.64 -48.65
CA LYS A 177 3.24 53.08 -48.43
C LYS A 177 4.56 53.61 -47.88
N LEU A 178 5.25 54.43 -48.67
CA LEU A 178 6.45 55.16 -48.24
C LEU A 178 6.01 56.53 -47.70
N LYS A 179 6.63 56.96 -46.60
CA LYS A 179 6.42 58.30 -46.03
C LYS A 179 7.78 58.99 -46.03
N ASN A 180 7.97 59.96 -46.91
CA ASN A 180 9.15 60.82 -46.91
C ASN A 180 8.91 61.97 -45.94
N TYR A 181 9.89 62.24 -45.08
CA TYR A 181 9.96 63.44 -44.25
C TYR A 181 10.86 64.47 -44.95
#